data_AF-A0A356FXT3-F1
#
_entry.id   AF-A0A356FXT3-F1
#
_cell.length_a   1.000
_cell.length_b   1.000
_cell.length_c   1.000
_cell.angle_alpha   90.00
_cell.angle_beta   90.00
_cell.angle_gamma   90.00
#
_symmetry.space_group_name_H-M   'P 1'
#
loop_
_entity.id
_entity.type
_entity.pdbx_description
1 polymer ?
#
loop_
_entity_poly.entity_id
_entity_poly.type
_entity_poly.pdbx_seq_one_letter_code
_entity_poly.pdbx_strand_id
1 'polypeptide(L)'
;MLDRLKRRLAPLTDGGIALAFSGGADSSLLLAVLADMAKEKPFKFAALTMQTALQSPAEAEQAAAFAQKFGVEHHLFTFNPFAVEAVRFNRTDRCYHCKKAVFSQFADYAAANGLVHIIDGTNGDDSHVYRPGRKALKEMGVLSPLSEFSKAEIRALSAQLGLSTASKPAAPCLATRFPYNTELTDEKIARAAQGEAALKAMFPDVGNIRLRVHGDLARLEVPQAAFPAAVEKAGKIANTLKNIGFDYVTLDLEGFRSGSFDIGLKG
;
A
#
# COMPACT_ATOMS: atom_id res chain seq x y z
N MET A 1 -12.17 18.47 -12.63
CA MET A 1 -11.11 17.50 -12.27
C MET A 1 -11.37 16.12 -12.87
N LEU A 2 -12.59 15.58 -12.76
CA LEU A 2 -12.94 14.26 -13.30
C LEU A 2 -12.73 14.17 -14.81
N ASP A 3 -13.18 15.17 -15.58
CA ASP A 3 -12.95 15.23 -17.04
C ASP A 3 -11.47 15.26 -17.41
N ARG A 4 -10.64 15.91 -16.59
CA ARG A 4 -9.18 15.91 -16.78
C ARG A 4 -8.62 14.49 -16.66
N LEU A 5 -9.09 13.72 -15.69
CA LEU A 5 -8.69 12.32 -15.51
C LEU A 5 -9.23 11.43 -16.64
N LYS A 6 -10.51 11.56 -17.01
CA LYS A 6 -11.10 10.83 -18.15
C LYS A 6 -10.33 11.08 -19.44
N ARG A 7 -9.95 12.34 -19.74
CA ARG A 7 -9.12 12.70 -20.91
C ARG A 7 -7.74 12.05 -20.91
N ARG A 8 -7.13 11.82 -19.74
CA ARG A 8 -5.82 11.13 -19.64
C ARG A 8 -5.95 9.62 -19.83
N LEU A 9 -7.07 9.04 -19.41
CA LEU A 9 -7.33 7.60 -19.53
C LEU A 9 -7.84 7.21 -20.91
N ALA A 10 -8.58 8.10 -21.59
CA ALA A 10 -9.23 7.81 -22.87
C ALA A 10 -8.26 7.28 -23.96
N PRO A 11 -7.04 7.80 -24.15
CA PRO A 11 -6.10 7.26 -25.14
C PRO A 11 -5.63 5.82 -24.84
N LEU A 12 -5.76 5.36 -23.60
CA LEU A 12 -5.31 4.04 -23.16
C LEU A 12 -6.39 2.97 -23.35
N THR A 13 -7.65 3.35 -23.58
CA THR A 13 -8.76 2.38 -23.59
C THR A 13 -8.74 1.50 -24.83
N ASP A 14 -8.33 2.03 -25.99
CA ASP A 14 -8.31 1.27 -27.26
C ASP A 14 -7.32 0.10 -27.24
N GLY A 15 -6.23 0.19 -26.45
CA GLY A 15 -5.24 -0.88 -26.25
C GLY A 15 -5.55 -1.85 -25.11
N GLY A 16 -6.58 -1.58 -24.31
CA GLY A 16 -6.88 -2.34 -23.10
C GLY A 16 -5.94 -2.01 -21.92
N ILE A 17 -6.48 -2.12 -20.71
CA ILE A 17 -5.84 -1.63 -19.49
C ILE A 17 -5.75 -2.72 -18.43
N ALA A 18 -4.55 -2.93 -17.91
CA ALA A 18 -4.27 -3.64 -16.67
C ALA A 18 -4.00 -2.63 -15.55
N LEU A 19 -4.92 -2.51 -14.59
CA LEU A 19 -4.74 -1.63 -13.43
C LEU A 19 -4.08 -2.40 -12.28
N ALA A 20 -2.89 -1.98 -11.87
CA ALA A 20 -2.30 -2.40 -10.60
C ALA A 20 -3.14 -1.84 -9.45
N PHE A 21 -3.92 -2.71 -8.80
CA PHE A 21 -4.98 -2.34 -7.88
C PHE A 21 -4.66 -2.81 -6.46
N SER A 22 -4.46 -1.87 -5.54
CA SER A 22 -4.11 -2.15 -4.14
C SER A 22 -5.28 -1.98 -3.17
N GLY A 23 -6.46 -1.58 -3.64
CA GLY A 23 -7.58 -1.20 -2.77
C GLY A 23 -7.34 0.04 -1.91
N GLY A 24 -6.30 0.84 -2.22
CA GLY A 24 -6.08 2.17 -1.64
C GLY A 24 -6.92 3.25 -2.33
N ALA A 25 -6.96 4.46 -1.77
CA ALA A 25 -7.75 5.57 -2.30
C ALA A 25 -7.46 5.83 -3.80
N ASP A 26 -6.18 5.95 -4.15
CA ASP A 26 -5.72 6.31 -5.49
C ASP A 26 -6.10 5.26 -6.55
N SER A 27 -5.78 3.98 -6.31
CA SER A 27 -6.11 2.90 -7.25
C SER A 27 -7.62 2.63 -7.33
N SER A 28 -8.36 2.89 -6.23
CA SER A 28 -9.82 2.75 -6.21
C SER A 28 -10.52 3.85 -7.00
N LEU A 29 -9.99 5.07 -6.98
CA LEU A 29 -10.45 6.14 -7.88
C LEU A 29 -10.25 5.74 -9.35
N LEU A 30 -9.06 5.24 -9.71
CA LEU A 30 -8.81 4.77 -11.08
C LEU A 30 -9.77 3.65 -11.49
N LEU A 31 -9.98 2.65 -10.62
CA LEU A 31 -10.91 1.56 -10.89
C LEU A 31 -12.33 2.09 -11.13
N ALA A 32 -12.84 2.97 -10.27
CA ALA A 32 -14.17 3.53 -10.39
C ALA A 32 -14.36 4.33 -11.68
N VAL A 33 -13.38 5.17 -12.03
CA VAL A 33 -13.44 5.99 -13.26
C VAL A 33 -13.33 5.13 -14.52
N LEU A 34 -12.47 4.11 -14.53
CA LEU A 34 -12.37 3.17 -15.65
C LEU A 34 -13.64 2.34 -15.82
N ALA A 35 -14.24 1.87 -14.72
CA ALA A 35 -15.50 1.15 -14.76
C ALA A 35 -16.65 2.01 -15.29
N ASP A 36 -16.69 3.29 -14.93
CA ASP A 36 -17.65 4.26 -15.47
C ASP A 36 -17.45 4.48 -16.98
N MET A 37 -16.20 4.71 -17.41
CA MET A 37 -15.87 4.85 -18.84
C MET A 37 -16.20 3.59 -19.65
N ALA A 38 -15.98 2.39 -19.09
CA ALA A 38 -16.28 1.12 -19.76
C ALA A 38 -17.79 0.89 -19.95
N LYS A 39 -18.65 1.50 -19.12
CA LYS A 39 -20.11 1.51 -19.33
C LYS A 39 -20.52 2.41 -20.49
N GLU A 40 -19.83 3.53 -20.67
CA GLU A 40 -20.10 4.48 -21.78
C GLU A 40 -19.58 3.92 -23.12
N LYS A 41 -18.34 3.41 -23.15
CA LYS A 41 -17.71 2.79 -24.33
C LYS A 41 -16.94 1.55 -23.85
N PRO A 42 -17.40 0.32 -24.13
CA PRO A 42 -16.72 -0.90 -23.69
C PRO A 42 -15.27 -1.00 -24.20
N PHE A 43 -14.34 -1.41 -23.32
CA PHE A 43 -12.95 -1.73 -23.64
C PHE A 43 -12.42 -2.83 -22.71
N LYS A 44 -11.31 -3.48 -23.08
CA LYS A 44 -10.68 -4.51 -22.24
C LYS A 44 -10.07 -3.90 -20.99
N PHE A 45 -10.47 -4.39 -19.82
CA PHE A 45 -10.02 -3.84 -18.55
C PHE A 45 -9.98 -4.92 -17.46
N ALA A 46 -8.85 -5.05 -16.78
CA ALA A 46 -8.70 -5.93 -15.61
C ALA A 46 -7.99 -5.21 -14.45
N ALA A 47 -8.40 -5.50 -13.23
CA ALA A 47 -7.73 -5.07 -12.00
C ALA A 47 -6.84 -6.20 -11.46
N LEU A 48 -5.56 -5.91 -11.24
CA LEU A 48 -4.56 -6.88 -10.79
C LEU A 48 -4.09 -6.52 -9.39
N THR A 49 -4.30 -7.41 -8.42
CA THR A 49 -3.84 -7.23 -7.03
C THR A 49 -2.75 -8.24 -6.71
N MET A 50 -1.70 -7.78 -6.04
CA MET A 50 -0.68 -8.67 -5.50
C MET A 50 -0.84 -8.82 -3.99
N GLN A 51 -0.98 -10.07 -3.53
CA GLN A 51 -0.96 -10.42 -2.11
C GLN A 51 0.34 -11.15 -1.76
N THR A 52 1.05 -10.63 -0.76
CA THR A 52 2.27 -11.26 -0.22
C THR A 52 2.21 -11.29 1.31
N ALA A 53 3.21 -11.89 1.96
CA ALA A 53 3.34 -11.80 3.42
C ALA A 53 3.44 -10.35 3.94
N LEU A 54 3.79 -9.38 3.09
CA LEU A 54 4.03 -7.99 3.47
C LEU A 54 2.78 -7.11 3.57
N GLN A 55 1.59 -7.67 3.29
CA GLN A 55 0.30 -7.00 3.41
C GLN A 55 -0.65 -7.86 4.25
N SER A 56 -1.61 -7.21 4.92
CA SER A 56 -2.68 -7.95 5.60
C SER A 56 -3.57 -8.67 4.58
N PRO A 57 -3.95 -9.95 4.80
CA PRO A 57 -4.90 -10.65 3.93
C PRO A 57 -6.22 -9.88 3.70
N ALA A 58 -6.68 -9.16 4.73
CA ALA A 58 -7.87 -8.32 4.65
C ALA A 58 -7.77 -7.21 3.59
N GLU A 59 -6.56 -6.77 3.22
CA GLU A 59 -6.38 -5.76 2.16
C GLU A 59 -6.73 -6.33 0.78
N ALA A 60 -6.34 -7.57 0.48
CA ALA A 60 -6.69 -8.23 -0.77
C ALA A 60 -8.19 -8.56 -0.85
N GLU A 61 -8.79 -9.02 0.26
CA GLU A 61 -10.24 -9.25 0.33
C GLU A 61 -11.04 -7.96 0.09
N GLN A 62 -10.63 -6.86 0.71
CA GLN A 62 -11.25 -5.54 0.50
C GLN A 62 -11.08 -5.06 -0.94
N ALA A 63 -9.92 -5.29 -1.56
CA ALA A 63 -9.70 -4.98 -2.97
C ALA A 63 -10.65 -5.81 -3.85
N ALA A 64 -10.68 -7.13 -3.70
CA ALA A 64 -11.55 -8.00 -4.47
C ALA A 64 -13.03 -7.60 -4.36
N ALA A 65 -13.52 -7.36 -3.14
CA ALA A 65 -14.90 -6.90 -2.90
C ALA A 65 -15.18 -5.53 -3.55
N PHE A 66 -14.20 -4.61 -3.53
CA PHE A 66 -14.32 -3.33 -4.20
C PHE A 66 -14.41 -3.49 -5.72
N ALA A 67 -13.53 -4.28 -6.34
CA ALA A 67 -13.57 -4.52 -7.78
C ALA A 67 -14.90 -5.18 -8.22
N GLN A 68 -15.37 -6.17 -7.44
CA GLN A 68 -16.65 -6.83 -7.65
C GLN A 68 -17.83 -5.86 -7.63
N LYS A 69 -17.85 -4.89 -6.70
CA LYS A 69 -18.89 -3.85 -6.62
C LYS A 69 -19.01 -3.03 -7.91
N PHE A 70 -17.91 -2.87 -8.65
CA PHE A 70 -17.89 -2.14 -9.93
C PHE A 70 -18.05 -3.07 -11.15
N GLY A 71 -18.23 -4.38 -10.96
CA GLY A 71 -18.35 -5.35 -12.05
C GLY A 71 -17.07 -5.50 -12.85
N VAL A 72 -15.91 -5.26 -12.24
CA VAL A 72 -14.59 -5.32 -12.90
C VAL A 72 -13.96 -6.68 -12.69
N GLU A 73 -13.41 -7.25 -13.76
CA GLU A 73 -12.60 -8.46 -13.70
C GLU A 73 -11.38 -8.23 -12.78
N HIS A 74 -11.24 -9.05 -11.75
CA HIS A 74 -10.21 -8.91 -10.74
C HIS A 74 -9.38 -10.18 -10.63
N HIS A 75 -8.05 -10.02 -10.70
CA HIS A 75 -7.10 -11.13 -10.58
C HIS A 75 -6.18 -10.92 -9.39
N LEU A 76 -6.12 -11.94 -8.54
CA LEU A 76 -5.24 -11.99 -7.38
C LEU A 76 -4.00 -12.81 -7.70
N PHE A 77 -2.84 -12.17 -7.58
CA PHE A 77 -1.53 -12.79 -7.67
C PHE A 77 -0.98 -13.03 -6.28
N THR A 78 -0.17 -14.07 -6.15
CA THR A 78 0.60 -14.34 -4.94
C THR A 78 2.04 -14.66 -5.31
N PHE A 79 2.99 -14.20 -4.50
CA PHE A 79 4.37 -14.66 -4.58
C PHE A 79 5.07 -14.50 -3.23
N ASN A 80 6.15 -15.25 -3.04
CA ASN A 80 7.01 -15.08 -1.87
C ASN A 80 7.93 -13.86 -2.08
N PRO A 81 7.75 -12.76 -1.33
CA PRO A 81 8.58 -11.57 -1.48
C PRO A 81 10.02 -11.82 -1.04
N PHE A 82 10.27 -12.80 -0.16
CA PHE A 82 11.60 -13.14 0.34
C PHE A 82 12.44 -13.97 -0.65
N ALA A 83 11.84 -14.42 -1.76
CA ALA A 83 12.60 -14.93 -2.90
C ALA A 83 13.42 -13.83 -3.59
N VAL A 84 13.05 -12.57 -3.40
CA VAL A 84 13.82 -11.41 -3.87
C VAL A 84 14.78 -10.97 -2.77
N GLU A 85 16.08 -11.21 -2.97
CA GLU A 85 17.13 -10.95 -1.97
C GLU A 85 17.06 -9.54 -1.38
N ALA A 86 16.88 -8.52 -2.22
CA ALA A 86 16.80 -7.14 -1.75
C ALA A 86 15.59 -6.86 -0.83
N VAL A 87 14.51 -7.64 -1.00
CA VAL A 87 13.34 -7.60 -0.12
C VAL A 87 13.59 -8.40 1.15
N ARG A 88 14.14 -9.61 1.03
CA ARG A 88 14.51 -10.45 2.18
C ARG A 88 15.42 -9.71 3.14
N PHE A 89 16.43 -8.99 2.66
CA PHE A 89 17.35 -8.24 3.53
C PHE A 89 16.91 -6.80 3.80
N ASN A 90 15.65 -6.42 3.55
CA ASN A 90 15.10 -5.09 3.76
C ASN A 90 16.04 -3.96 3.30
N ARG A 91 16.66 -4.11 2.13
CA ARG A 91 17.59 -3.10 1.60
C ARG A 91 16.85 -1.78 1.38
N THR A 92 17.59 -0.68 1.37
CA THR A 92 17.05 0.66 1.08
C THR A 92 16.34 0.69 -0.28
N ASP A 93 16.85 -0.07 -1.26
CA ASP A 93 16.28 -0.21 -2.60
C ASP A 93 15.24 -1.35 -2.73
N ARG A 94 14.80 -2.01 -1.65
CA ARG A 94 13.86 -3.16 -1.75
C ARG A 94 12.60 -2.87 -2.55
N CYS A 95 12.08 -1.65 -2.49
CA CYS A 95 10.84 -1.29 -3.18
C CYS A 95 11.04 -1.27 -4.71
N TYR A 96 12.25 -1.00 -5.19
CA TYR A 96 12.59 -1.13 -6.62
C TYR A 96 12.47 -2.58 -7.05
N HIS A 97 13.16 -3.49 -6.36
CA HIS A 97 13.18 -4.92 -6.69
C HIS A 97 11.82 -5.59 -6.49
N CYS A 98 11.11 -5.24 -5.41
CA CYS A 98 9.75 -5.71 -5.17
C CYS A 98 8.80 -5.29 -6.28
N LYS A 99 8.78 -4.00 -6.66
CA LYS A 99 7.92 -3.53 -7.76
C LYS A 99 8.29 -4.21 -9.07
N LYS A 100 9.58 -4.41 -9.36
CA LYS A 100 10.01 -5.14 -10.56
C LYS A 100 9.45 -6.56 -10.61
N ALA A 101 9.60 -7.33 -9.53
CA ALA A 101 9.07 -8.69 -9.45
C ALA A 101 7.54 -8.77 -9.56
N VAL A 102 6.83 -7.81 -8.97
CA VAL A 102 5.35 -7.73 -9.02
C VAL A 102 4.87 -7.40 -10.44
N PHE A 103 5.44 -6.36 -11.03
CA PHE A 103 4.96 -5.86 -12.32
C PHE A 103 5.45 -6.69 -13.50
N SER A 104 6.53 -7.48 -13.36
CA SER A 104 6.85 -8.52 -14.34
C SER A 104 5.70 -9.52 -14.48
N GLN A 105 5.14 -10.01 -13.37
CA GLN A 105 3.98 -10.92 -13.41
C GLN A 105 2.73 -10.24 -14.00
N PHE A 106 2.51 -8.97 -13.67
CA PHE A 106 1.42 -8.20 -14.27
C PHE A 106 1.62 -7.99 -15.77
N ALA A 107 2.86 -7.81 -16.23
CA ALA A 107 3.19 -7.69 -17.64
C ALA A 107 2.96 -9.00 -18.40
N ASP A 108 3.35 -10.13 -17.83
CA ASP A 108 3.07 -11.46 -18.40
C ASP A 108 1.56 -11.69 -18.55
N TYR A 109 0.78 -11.35 -17.51
CA TYR A 109 -0.67 -11.41 -17.55
C TYR A 109 -1.26 -10.46 -18.61
N ALA A 110 -0.80 -9.22 -18.64
CA ALA A 110 -1.29 -8.20 -19.58
C ALA A 110 -1.04 -8.62 -21.03
N ALA A 111 0.16 -9.13 -21.33
CA ALA A 111 0.51 -9.66 -22.64
C ALA A 111 -0.38 -10.86 -23.04
N ALA A 112 -0.58 -11.82 -22.14
CA ALA A 112 -1.42 -13.00 -22.39
C ALA A 112 -2.89 -12.66 -22.66
N ASN A 113 -3.39 -11.55 -22.10
CA ASN A 113 -4.80 -11.14 -22.21
C ASN A 113 -5.06 -9.99 -23.20
N GLY A 114 -4.01 -9.53 -23.89
CA GLY A 114 -4.10 -8.42 -24.85
C GLY A 114 -4.49 -7.10 -24.18
N LEU A 115 -3.89 -6.82 -23.02
CA LEU A 115 -3.94 -5.54 -22.32
C LEU A 115 -2.61 -4.81 -22.58
N VAL A 116 -2.63 -3.79 -23.42
CA VAL A 116 -1.41 -3.10 -23.86
C VAL A 116 -0.84 -2.19 -22.77
N HIS A 117 -1.71 -1.60 -21.95
CA HIS A 117 -1.30 -0.60 -20.97
C HIS A 117 -1.39 -1.12 -19.54
N ILE A 118 -0.28 -1.05 -18.80
CA ILE A 118 -0.26 -1.27 -17.35
C ILE A 118 -0.24 0.09 -16.67
N ILE A 119 -1.17 0.32 -15.74
CA ILE A 119 -1.25 1.59 -15.01
C ILE A 119 -1.19 1.38 -13.49
N ASP A 120 -0.72 2.39 -12.75
CA ASP A 120 -0.72 2.41 -11.28
C ASP A 120 -1.31 3.69 -10.67
N GLY A 121 -1.52 3.66 -9.35
CA GLY A 121 -2.07 4.79 -8.59
C GLY A 121 -1.06 5.82 -8.12
N THR A 122 0.14 5.92 -8.72
CA THR A 122 1.13 6.93 -8.30
C THR A 122 0.61 8.35 -8.50
N ASN A 123 0.65 9.19 -7.46
CA ASN A 123 0.15 10.58 -7.45
C ASN A 123 1.26 11.66 -7.46
N GLY A 124 0.88 12.92 -7.59
CA GLY A 124 1.80 14.06 -7.77
C GLY A 124 2.58 14.49 -6.51
N ASP A 125 2.00 14.34 -5.32
CA ASP A 125 2.65 14.69 -4.03
C ASP A 125 3.83 13.79 -3.67
N ASP A 126 4.00 12.77 -4.48
CA ASP A 126 4.84 11.65 -4.23
C ASP A 126 6.27 11.98 -4.78
N SER A 127 6.43 13.05 -5.57
CA SER A 127 7.66 13.49 -6.29
C SER A 127 8.88 13.84 -5.43
N HIS A 128 8.70 14.22 -4.16
CA HIS A 128 9.78 14.74 -3.30
C HIS A 128 10.31 13.74 -2.25
N VAL A 129 9.94 12.46 -2.35
CA VAL A 129 10.30 11.41 -1.38
C VAL A 129 11.23 10.39 -2.02
N TYR A 130 12.17 9.80 -1.27
CA TYR A 130 12.96 8.67 -1.72
C TYR A 130 12.03 7.49 -2.09
N ARG A 131 11.85 7.25 -3.39
CA ARG A 131 10.83 6.34 -3.92
C ARG A 131 11.44 5.39 -4.98
N PRO A 132 12.36 4.48 -4.59
CA PRO A 132 13.02 3.57 -5.52
C PRO A 132 12.04 2.71 -6.34
N GLY A 133 10.85 2.41 -5.78
CA GLY A 133 9.79 1.72 -6.53
C GLY A 133 9.31 2.45 -7.79
N ARG A 134 9.33 3.79 -7.85
CA ARG A 134 8.94 4.51 -9.06
C ARG A 134 9.95 4.38 -10.18
N LYS A 135 11.23 4.31 -9.85
CA LYS A 135 12.28 4.06 -10.84
C LYS A 135 11.98 2.75 -11.59
N ALA A 136 11.62 1.69 -10.85
CA ALA A 136 11.22 0.42 -11.46
C ALA A 136 10.01 0.58 -12.39
N LEU A 137 8.94 1.25 -11.93
CA LEU A 137 7.75 1.49 -12.76
C LEU A 137 8.06 2.20 -14.09
N LYS A 138 8.87 3.26 -14.01
CA LYS A 138 9.28 4.03 -15.18
C LYS A 138 10.08 3.16 -16.16
N GLU A 139 11.02 2.36 -15.66
CA GLU A 139 11.82 1.43 -16.47
C GLU A 139 10.98 0.33 -17.13
N MET A 140 9.87 -0.08 -16.49
CA MET A 140 8.94 -1.08 -17.03
C MET A 140 7.83 -0.48 -17.92
N GLY A 141 7.85 0.84 -18.18
CA GLY A 141 6.83 1.50 -19.00
C GLY A 141 5.43 1.57 -18.37
N VAL A 142 5.34 1.43 -17.04
CA VAL A 142 4.06 1.55 -16.32
C VAL A 142 3.63 3.01 -16.28
N LEU A 143 2.37 3.26 -16.63
CA LEU A 143 1.82 4.61 -16.68
C LEU A 143 1.18 4.99 -15.33
N SER A 144 1.32 6.25 -14.92
CA SER A 144 0.75 6.76 -13.68
C SER A 144 -0.21 7.93 -13.99
N PRO A 145 -1.48 7.67 -14.37
CA PRO A 145 -2.41 8.72 -14.79
C PRO A 145 -2.66 9.80 -13.72
N LEU A 146 -2.48 9.45 -12.45
CA LEU A 146 -2.64 10.34 -11.30
C LEU A 146 -1.41 11.18 -10.97
N SER A 147 -0.30 11.08 -11.71
CA SER A 147 0.97 11.77 -11.40
C SER A 147 0.88 13.30 -11.38
N GLU A 148 -0.16 13.88 -11.97
CA GLU A 148 -0.43 15.33 -11.99
C GLU A 148 -1.55 15.74 -11.02
N PHE A 149 -2.00 14.83 -10.18
CA PHE A 149 -3.05 15.06 -9.19
C PHE A 149 -2.43 14.99 -7.80
N SER A 150 -2.70 16.02 -6.99
CA SER A 150 -2.39 16.00 -5.56
C SER A 150 -3.29 15.00 -4.83
N LYS A 151 -2.89 14.56 -3.63
CA LYS A 151 -3.73 13.72 -2.78
C LYS A 151 -5.03 14.41 -2.40
N ALA A 152 -5.02 15.73 -2.26
CA ALA A 152 -6.22 16.52 -1.97
C ALA A 152 -7.23 16.42 -3.12
N GLU A 153 -6.77 16.58 -4.37
CA GLU A 153 -7.63 16.41 -5.55
C GLU A 153 -8.16 14.98 -5.68
N ILE A 154 -7.33 13.96 -5.44
CA ILE A 154 -7.74 12.54 -5.48
C ILE A 154 -8.81 12.25 -4.43
N ARG A 155 -8.65 12.76 -3.21
CA ARG A 155 -9.64 12.62 -2.14
C ARG A 155 -10.94 13.34 -2.47
N ALA A 156 -10.86 14.55 -3.00
CA ALA A 156 -12.04 15.31 -3.42
C ALA A 156 -12.80 14.59 -4.53
N LEU A 157 -12.10 14.07 -5.54
CA LEU A 157 -12.70 13.24 -6.60
C LEU A 157 -13.33 11.96 -6.05
N SER A 158 -12.63 11.26 -5.15
CA SER A 158 -13.14 10.04 -4.52
C SER A 158 -14.40 10.31 -3.71
N ALA A 159 -14.45 11.43 -2.97
CA ALA A 159 -15.62 11.85 -2.21
C ALA A 159 -16.79 12.24 -3.13
N GLN A 160 -16.52 12.96 -4.23
CA GLN A 160 -17.53 13.30 -5.24
C GLN A 160 -18.18 12.05 -5.85
N LEU A 161 -17.41 10.98 -6.03
CA LEU A 161 -17.89 9.68 -6.53
C LEU A 161 -18.47 8.77 -5.43
N GLY A 162 -18.56 9.25 -4.18
CA GLY A 162 -19.10 8.46 -3.06
C GLY A 162 -18.25 7.24 -2.69
N LEU A 163 -16.95 7.25 -2.97
CA LEU A 163 -16.06 6.11 -2.70
C LEU A 163 -15.72 6.04 -1.20
N SER A 164 -16.03 4.90 -0.57
CA SER A 164 -15.70 4.63 0.83
C SER A 164 -14.19 4.64 1.10
N THR A 165 -13.37 4.49 0.07
CA THR A 165 -11.90 4.51 0.15
C THR A 165 -11.32 5.91 0.24
N ALA A 166 -12.11 6.98 0.09
CA ALA A 166 -11.63 8.37 0.12
C ALA A 166 -10.94 8.73 1.44
N SER A 167 -11.43 8.18 2.56
CA SER A 167 -10.87 8.39 3.90
C SER A 167 -9.90 7.29 4.34
N LYS A 168 -9.68 6.26 3.52
CA LYS A 168 -8.83 5.11 3.88
C LYS A 168 -7.38 5.59 4.11
N PRO A 169 -6.80 5.38 5.30
CA PRO A 169 -5.41 5.74 5.56
C PRO A 169 -4.45 4.97 4.65
N ALA A 170 -3.29 5.56 4.35
CA ALA A 170 -2.24 4.83 3.67
C ALA A 170 -1.76 3.65 4.52
N ALA A 171 -1.76 2.45 3.93
CA ALA A 171 -1.25 1.23 4.53
C ALA A 171 0.10 0.88 3.87
N PRO A 172 1.24 1.34 4.40
CA PRO A 172 2.53 0.95 3.89
C PRO A 172 2.79 -0.52 4.23
N CYS A 173 3.52 -1.19 3.34
CA CYS A 173 4.09 -2.53 3.49
C CYS A 173 4.65 -2.80 4.90
N LEU A 174 4.43 -4.01 5.43
CA LEU A 174 4.90 -4.42 6.76
C LEU A 174 6.43 -4.37 6.92
N ALA A 175 7.21 -4.47 5.83
CA ALA A 175 8.66 -4.28 5.88
C ALA A 175 9.09 -2.91 6.45
N THR A 176 8.21 -1.90 6.36
CA THR A 176 8.48 -0.58 6.97
C THR A 176 8.47 -0.61 8.49
N ARG A 177 8.06 -1.70 9.14
CA ARG A 177 8.13 -1.85 10.60
C ARG A 177 9.53 -2.23 11.06
N PHE A 178 10.44 -2.54 10.14
CA PHE A 178 11.80 -2.97 10.43
C PHE A 178 12.81 -1.93 9.93
N PRO A 179 13.91 -1.70 10.67
CA PRO A 179 15.04 -0.92 10.18
C PRO A 179 15.57 -1.49 8.87
N TYR A 180 16.13 -0.63 8.02
CA TYR A 180 16.83 -1.08 6.82
C TYR A 180 17.93 -2.08 7.14
N ASN A 181 18.18 -2.99 6.20
CA ASN A 181 19.17 -4.06 6.28
C ASN A 181 18.82 -5.17 7.31
N THR A 182 17.61 -5.15 7.87
CA THR A 182 17.09 -6.25 8.67
C THR A 182 16.67 -7.40 7.77
N GLU A 183 17.14 -8.62 8.05
CA GLU A 183 16.57 -9.82 7.40
C GLU A 183 15.11 -10.03 7.84
N LEU A 184 14.21 -9.98 6.88
CA LEU A 184 12.78 -10.27 7.02
C LEU A 184 12.52 -11.76 6.84
N THR A 185 11.66 -12.29 7.69
CA THR A 185 11.17 -13.66 7.64
C THR A 185 9.65 -13.65 7.84
N ASP A 186 8.97 -14.72 7.44
CA ASP A 186 7.53 -14.86 7.66
C ASP A 186 7.16 -14.70 9.14
N GLU A 187 7.95 -15.30 10.03
CA GLU A 187 7.80 -15.18 11.48
C GLU A 187 7.88 -13.73 11.95
N LYS A 188 8.92 -12.98 11.55
CA LYS A 188 9.08 -11.58 11.95
C LYS A 188 7.91 -10.72 11.45
N ILE A 189 7.50 -10.90 10.19
CA ILE A 189 6.39 -10.15 9.60
C ILE A 189 5.07 -10.50 10.30
N ALA A 190 4.82 -11.78 10.57
CA ALA A 190 3.63 -12.22 11.30
C ALA A 190 3.59 -11.65 12.72
N ARG A 191 4.71 -11.69 13.45
CA ARG A 191 4.86 -11.10 14.78
C ARG A 191 4.52 -9.59 14.78
N ALA A 192 5.03 -8.84 13.80
CA ALA A 192 4.73 -7.42 13.65
C ALA A 192 3.26 -7.16 13.27
N ALA A 193 2.70 -7.96 12.36
CA ALA A 193 1.31 -7.83 11.92
C ALA A 193 0.33 -8.10 13.07
N GLN A 194 0.54 -9.18 13.83
CA GLN A 194 -0.26 -9.54 14.99
C GLN A 194 -0.21 -8.45 16.06
N GLY A 195 0.99 -7.95 16.38
CA GLY A 195 1.15 -6.88 17.36
C GLY A 195 0.45 -5.59 16.92
N GLU A 196 0.61 -5.17 15.66
CA GLU A 196 -0.07 -3.96 15.16
C GLU A 196 -1.60 -4.13 15.10
N ALA A 197 -2.11 -5.32 14.75
CA ALA A 197 -3.54 -5.61 14.76
C ALA A 197 -4.12 -5.56 16.18
N ALA A 198 -3.43 -6.15 17.16
CA ALA A 198 -3.82 -6.11 18.56
C ALA A 198 -3.86 -4.67 19.09
N LEU A 199 -2.86 -3.86 18.73
CA LEU A 199 -2.83 -2.44 19.08
C LEU A 199 -4.01 -1.68 18.44
N LYS A 200 -4.27 -1.86 17.14
CA LYS A 200 -5.43 -1.24 16.48
C LYS A 200 -6.76 -1.57 17.18
N ALA A 201 -6.93 -2.82 17.64
CA ALA A 201 -8.10 -3.21 18.41
C ALA A 201 -8.22 -2.50 19.77
N MET A 202 -7.09 -2.10 20.39
CA MET A 202 -7.09 -1.34 21.65
C MET A 202 -7.32 0.17 21.46
N PHE A 203 -7.21 0.66 20.23
CA PHE A 203 -7.30 2.08 19.89
C PHE A 203 -8.17 2.28 18.62
N PRO A 204 -9.48 1.93 18.67
CA PRO A 204 -10.35 1.95 17.50
C PRO A 204 -10.47 3.34 16.85
N ASP A 205 -10.38 4.40 17.65
CA ASP A 205 -10.51 5.80 17.19
C ASP A 205 -9.18 6.43 16.76
N VAL A 206 -8.08 5.67 16.78
CA VAL A 206 -6.73 6.16 16.44
C VAL A 206 -6.30 5.57 15.10
N GLY A 207 -6.31 6.38 14.05
CA GLY A 207 -6.04 5.90 12.69
C GLY A 207 -4.59 5.48 12.41
N ASN A 208 -3.60 6.19 12.97
CA ASN A 208 -2.19 5.99 12.65
C ASN A 208 -1.42 5.30 13.77
N ILE A 209 -1.47 3.97 13.79
CA ILE A 209 -0.73 3.15 14.75
C ILE A 209 0.31 2.32 14.00
N ARG A 210 1.55 2.32 14.50
CA ARG A 210 2.64 1.47 13.98
C ARG A 210 3.36 0.79 15.12
N LEU A 211 3.70 -0.47 14.89
CA LEU A 211 4.58 -1.24 15.76
C LEU A 211 5.94 -1.41 15.08
N ARG A 212 6.93 -0.61 15.45
CA ARG A 212 8.30 -0.78 14.94
C ARG A 212 9.01 -1.89 15.70
N VAL A 213 9.79 -2.68 14.99
CA VAL A 213 10.48 -3.86 15.53
C VAL A 213 11.98 -3.65 15.44
N HIS A 214 12.65 -3.71 16.59
CA HIS A 214 14.10 -3.59 16.75
C HIS A 214 14.62 -4.85 17.45
N GLY A 215 14.85 -5.93 16.70
CA GLY A 215 15.11 -7.24 17.30
C GLY A 215 13.92 -7.68 18.14
N ASP A 216 14.11 -7.80 19.45
CA ASP A 216 13.07 -8.19 20.42
C ASP A 216 12.41 -7.01 21.12
N LEU A 217 12.75 -5.78 20.72
CA LEU A 217 12.08 -4.57 21.17
C LEU A 217 10.96 -4.16 20.20
N ALA A 218 9.75 -4.01 20.75
CA ALA A 218 8.59 -3.42 20.10
C ALA A 218 8.46 -1.94 20.49
N ARG A 219 8.60 -1.03 19.52
CA ARG A 219 8.42 0.41 19.71
C ARG A 219 7.10 0.87 19.10
N LEU A 220 6.18 1.28 19.94
CA LEU A 220 4.87 1.79 19.59
C LEU A 220 4.98 3.25 19.09
N GLU A 221 4.40 3.51 17.92
CA GLU A 221 4.19 4.85 17.40
C GLU A 221 2.68 5.10 17.27
N VAL A 222 2.17 6.09 18.01
CA VAL A 222 0.78 6.59 17.94
C VAL A 222 0.82 8.12 17.81
N PRO A 223 -0.26 8.78 17.35
CA PRO A 223 -0.32 10.24 17.38
C PRO A 223 -0.15 10.74 18.81
N GLN A 224 0.50 11.90 19.00
CA GLN A 224 0.76 12.44 20.36
C GLN A 224 -0.53 12.63 21.17
N ALA A 225 -1.64 13.00 20.51
CA ALA A 225 -2.95 13.10 21.14
C ALA A 225 -3.43 11.77 21.78
N ALA A 226 -2.90 10.62 21.34
CA ALA A 226 -3.20 9.30 21.88
C ALA A 226 -2.22 8.86 22.99
N PHE A 227 -1.21 9.66 23.35
CA PHE A 227 -0.24 9.31 24.40
C PHE A 227 -0.91 9.05 25.76
N PRO A 228 -1.84 9.89 26.25
CA PRO A 228 -2.50 9.63 27.54
C PRO A 228 -3.19 8.26 27.55
N ALA A 229 -3.91 7.93 26.48
CA ALA A 229 -4.59 6.64 26.33
C ALA A 229 -3.61 5.46 26.24
N ALA A 230 -2.42 5.67 25.68
CA ALA A 230 -1.37 4.64 25.62
C ALA A 230 -0.73 4.40 26.99
N VAL A 231 -0.49 5.46 27.76
CA VAL A 231 0.03 5.36 29.14
C VAL A 231 -0.99 4.68 30.05
N GLU A 232 -2.27 5.05 29.96
CA GLU A 232 -3.35 4.40 30.71
C GLU A 232 -3.44 2.88 30.42
N LYS A 233 -3.22 2.49 29.16
CA LYS A 233 -3.25 1.09 28.71
C LYS A 233 -1.90 0.37 28.80
N ALA A 234 -0.87 0.98 29.40
CA ALA A 234 0.51 0.51 29.31
C ALA A 234 0.68 -0.96 29.74
N GLY A 235 0.07 -1.37 30.86
CA GLY A 235 0.14 -2.76 31.34
C GLY A 235 -0.48 -3.76 30.37
N LYS A 236 -1.64 -3.43 29.77
CA LYS A 236 -2.31 -4.28 28.78
C LYS A 236 -1.50 -4.38 27.49
N ILE A 237 -0.95 -3.26 27.01
CA ILE A 237 -0.10 -3.21 25.82
C ILE A 237 1.16 -4.05 26.03
N ALA A 238 1.85 -3.85 27.15
CA ALA A 238 3.06 -4.58 27.50
C ALA A 238 2.81 -6.08 27.55
N ASN A 239 1.79 -6.53 28.28
CA ASN A 239 1.45 -7.95 28.39
C ASN A 239 1.10 -8.56 27.04
N THR A 240 0.33 -7.86 26.21
CA THR A 240 -0.09 -8.35 24.90
C THR A 240 1.11 -8.54 23.97
N LEU A 241 1.98 -7.54 23.87
CA LEU A 241 3.15 -7.61 23.00
C LEU A 241 4.21 -8.60 23.52
N LYS A 242 4.35 -8.73 24.85
CA LYS A 242 5.22 -9.76 25.45
C LYS A 242 4.75 -11.18 25.14
N ASN A 243 3.44 -11.43 25.22
CA ASN A 243 2.86 -12.73 24.85
C ASN A 243 3.03 -13.06 23.36
N ILE A 244 3.18 -12.04 22.50
CA ILE A 244 3.49 -12.21 21.06
C ILE A 244 4.98 -12.50 20.83
N GLY A 245 5.84 -12.31 21.84
CA GLY A 245 7.27 -12.64 21.77
C GLY A 245 8.20 -11.43 21.63
N PHE A 246 7.86 -10.30 22.26
CA PHE A 246 8.77 -9.16 22.45
C PHE A 246 9.24 -9.08 23.90
N ASP A 247 10.51 -8.78 24.15
CA ASP A 247 11.04 -8.64 25.51
C ASP A 247 10.76 -7.26 26.10
N TYR A 248 10.87 -6.24 25.24
CA TYR A 248 10.73 -4.84 25.61
C TYR A 248 9.66 -4.17 24.77
N VAL A 249 8.88 -3.32 25.44
CA VAL A 249 7.83 -2.52 24.81
C VAL A 249 8.05 -1.07 25.19
N THR A 250 8.19 -0.21 24.19
CA THR A 250 8.44 1.22 24.38
C THR A 250 7.44 2.06 23.60
N LEU A 251 7.25 3.32 24.03
CA LEU A 251 6.51 4.34 23.30
C LEU A 251 7.52 5.30 22.66
N ASP A 252 7.40 5.54 21.36
CA ASP A 252 8.17 6.57 20.68
C ASP A 252 7.68 7.96 21.11
N LEU A 253 8.56 8.75 21.74
CA LEU A 253 8.24 10.09 22.23
C LEU A 253 7.99 11.09 21.10
N GLU A 254 8.51 10.83 19.90
CA GLU A 254 8.17 11.64 18.71
C GLU A 254 6.77 11.30 18.19
N GLY A 255 6.20 10.17 18.62
CA GLY A 255 4.90 9.68 18.17
C GLY A 255 4.93 9.15 16.74
N PHE A 256 3.76 9.05 16.12
CA PHE A 256 3.64 8.60 14.74
C PHE A 256 4.21 9.62 13.74
N ARG A 257 5.11 9.14 12.89
CA ARG A 257 5.65 9.88 11.74
C ARG A 257 5.76 9.03 10.48
N SER A 258 5.58 9.66 9.33
CA SER A 258 5.93 9.05 8.05
C SER A 258 7.46 8.97 7.90
N GLY A 259 7.97 7.91 7.30
CA GLY A 259 9.41 7.76 7.05
C GLY A 259 10.27 7.59 8.30
N SER A 260 9.77 6.93 9.36
CA SER A 260 10.49 6.75 10.63
C SER A 260 11.89 6.09 10.48
N PHE A 261 12.12 5.29 9.43
CA PHE A 261 13.42 4.69 9.11
C PHE A 261 14.15 5.35 7.93
N ASP A 262 13.60 6.41 7.35
CA ASP A 262 14.20 7.11 6.20
C ASP A 262 15.24 8.17 6.62
N ILE A 263 15.54 8.26 7.91
CA ILE A 263 16.48 9.23 8.49
C ILE A 263 17.87 9.05 7.85
N GLY A 264 18.38 10.11 7.21
CA GLY A 264 19.69 10.10 6.58
C GLY A 264 19.73 9.53 5.16
N LEU A 265 18.61 9.02 4.62
CA LEU A 265 18.53 8.70 3.20
C LEU A 265 18.42 9.99 2.38
N LYS A 266 19.39 10.21 1.48
CA LYS A 266 19.31 11.27 0.46
C LYS A 266 18.56 10.74 -0.76
N GLY A 267 17.61 11.54 -1.25
CA GLY A 267 16.81 11.27 -2.46
C GLY A 267 17.62 11.35 -3.74
#